data_AF-A0A958V0Q4-F1
#
_entry.id   AF-A0A958V0Q4-F1
#
_cell.length_a   1.000
_cell.length_b   1.000
_cell.length_c   1.000
_cell.angle_alpha   90.00
_cell.angle_beta   90.00
_cell.angle_gamma   90.00
#
_symmetry.space_group_name_H-M   'P 1'
#
loop_
_entity.id
_entity.type
_entity.pdbx_description
1 polymer ?
#
loop_
_entity_poly.entity_id
_entity_poly.type
_entity_poly.pdbx_seq_one_letter_code
_entity_poly.pdbx_strand_id
1 'polypeptide(L)'
;GGNYYSRAKDGFFEIPKPLSALGIGVDQLPGDIRLSEILSGNDLGMLANVEALPSQQDVDKFLINNPGLIGLKTSEKHKFAKQYLKNNDVESAWKVLLSK
;
A
#
# COMPACT_ATOMS: atom_id res chain seq x y z
N GLY A 1 5.21 -33.79 -56.77
CA GLY A 1 6.09 -33.67 -55.61
C GLY A 1 6.04 -32.25 -55.11
N GLY A 2 5.48 -32.02 -53.93
CA GLY A 2 5.35 -30.70 -53.31
C GLY A 2 5.18 -30.89 -51.81
N ASN A 3 6.31 -30.87 -51.10
CA ASN A 3 6.35 -30.98 -49.64
C ASN A 3 5.94 -29.65 -49.02
N TYR A 4 4.77 -29.58 -48.36
CA TYR A 4 4.47 -28.50 -47.42
C TYR A 4 4.31 -29.08 -46.02
N TYR A 5 5.43 -29.09 -45.30
CA TYR A 5 5.49 -29.35 -43.87
C TYR A 5 4.97 -28.12 -43.12
N SER A 6 3.77 -28.20 -42.55
CA SER A 6 3.36 -27.24 -41.53
C SER A 6 4.10 -27.55 -40.24
N ARG A 7 5.18 -26.79 -39.99
CA ARG A 7 5.88 -26.76 -38.70
C ARG A 7 4.96 -26.04 -37.69
N ALA A 8 4.04 -26.77 -37.07
CA ALA A 8 3.34 -26.30 -35.87
C ALA A 8 4.35 -26.26 -34.72
N LYS A 9 5.10 -25.16 -34.62
CA LYS A 9 5.97 -24.89 -33.47
C LYS A 9 5.13 -24.28 -32.36
N ASP A 10 4.97 -25.07 -31.31
CA ASP A 10 4.77 -24.69 -29.90
C ASP A 10 4.35 -23.24 -29.65
N GLY A 11 3.03 -23.02 -29.67
CA GLY A 11 2.40 -21.82 -29.13
C GLY A 11 2.00 -22.00 -27.68
N PHE A 12 2.90 -22.46 -26.80
CA PHE A 12 2.69 -22.32 -25.35
C PHE A 12 3.01 -20.88 -24.96
N PHE A 13 2.03 -19.98 -25.14
CA PHE A 13 2.07 -18.70 -24.45
C PHE A 13 1.72 -18.94 -22.99
N GLU A 14 2.72 -18.96 -22.12
CA GLU A 14 2.49 -18.80 -20.69
C GLU A 14 1.90 -17.41 -20.47
N ILE A 15 0.61 -17.34 -20.13
CA ILE A 15 0.00 -16.14 -19.60
C ILE A 15 0.58 -15.98 -18.19
N PRO A 16 1.42 -14.96 -17.91
CA PRO A 16 1.87 -14.74 -16.55
C PRO A 16 0.61 -14.56 -15.70
N LYS A 17 0.46 -15.37 -14.65
CA LYS A 17 -0.60 -15.13 -13.67
C LYS A 17 -0.49 -13.67 -13.27
N PRO A 18 -1.57 -12.87 -13.35
CA PRO A 18 -1.52 -11.52 -12.84
C PRO A 18 -1.03 -11.68 -11.41
N LEU A 19 0.16 -11.16 -11.12
CA LEU A 19 0.72 -11.18 -9.78
C LEU A 19 -0.28 -10.34 -8.98
N SER A 20 -1.25 -11.02 -8.34
CA SER A 20 -2.08 -10.41 -7.33
C SER A 20 -1.09 -9.97 -6.27
N ALA A 21 -0.71 -8.70 -6.34
CA ALA A 21 0.08 -8.03 -5.33
C ALA A 21 -0.53 -8.39 -3.98
N LEU A 22 0.13 -9.30 -3.28
CA LEU A 22 -0.37 -9.79 -2.00
C LEU A 22 -0.12 -8.62 -1.05
N GLY A 23 -1.14 -7.81 -0.80
CA GLY A 23 -1.05 -6.78 0.22
C GLY A 23 -0.59 -7.40 1.54
N ILE A 24 0.05 -6.61 2.39
CA ILE A 24 0.55 -7.07 3.70
C ILE A 24 -0.55 -7.73 4.56
N GLY A 25 -1.83 -7.38 4.33
CA GLY A 25 -2.95 -7.90 5.09
C GLY A 25 -3.17 -7.16 6.41
N VAL A 26 -4.41 -7.14 6.89
CA VAL A 26 -4.81 -6.38 8.09
C VAL A 26 -4.13 -6.92 9.36
N ASP A 27 -3.74 -8.19 9.36
CA ASP A 27 -3.07 -8.84 10.48
C ASP A 27 -1.62 -8.38 10.68
N GLN A 28 -0.96 -7.89 9.62
CA GLN A 28 0.39 -7.33 9.68
C GLN A 28 0.41 -5.84 10.09
N LEU A 29 -0.76 -5.23 10.27
CA LEU A 29 -0.83 -3.84 10.72
C LEU A 29 -0.38 -3.72 12.19
N PRO A 30 0.37 -2.67 12.55
CA PRO A 30 0.67 -2.35 13.93
C PRO A 30 -0.59 -2.30 14.80
N GLY A 31 -0.50 -2.80 16.04
CA GLY A 31 -1.63 -2.88 16.96
C GLY A 31 -2.33 -1.53 17.18
N ASP A 32 -1.56 -0.44 17.25
CA ASP A 32 -2.08 0.92 17.43
C ASP A 32 -2.97 1.37 16.26
N ILE A 33 -2.64 0.95 15.03
CA ILE A 33 -3.40 1.25 13.82
C ILE A 33 -4.63 0.34 13.75
N ARG A 34 -4.44 -0.97 13.99
CA ARG A 34 -5.51 -1.97 13.94
C ARG A 34 -6.61 -1.73 14.99
N LEU A 35 -6.23 -1.25 16.18
CA LEU A 35 -7.14 -0.92 17.28
C LEU A 35 -7.52 0.56 17.33
N SER A 36 -7.26 1.31 16.26
CA SER A 36 -7.61 2.72 16.15
C SER A 36 -9.13 2.91 16.23
N GLU A 37 -9.59 3.78 17.13
CA GLU A 37 -10.99 4.21 17.20
C GLU A 37 -11.41 5.14 16.04
N ILE A 38 -10.44 5.63 15.26
CA ILE A 38 -10.66 6.65 14.22
C ILE A 38 -10.75 6.01 12.83
N LEU A 39 -9.92 4.99 12.56
CA LEU A 39 -9.88 4.29 11.29
C LEU A 39 -11.00 3.26 11.24
N SER A 40 -11.74 3.22 10.14
CA SER A 40 -12.78 2.22 9.91
C SER A 40 -12.20 0.92 9.36
N GLY A 41 -12.97 -0.17 9.36
CA GLY A 41 -12.55 -1.43 8.75
C GLY A 41 -12.17 -1.29 7.28
N ASN A 42 -12.82 -0.40 6.53
CA ASN A 42 -12.44 -0.09 5.15
C ASN A 42 -11.09 0.63 5.07
N ASP A 43 -10.82 1.56 5.99
CA ASP A 43 -9.54 2.27 6.07
C ASP A 43 -8.39 1.29 6.35
N LEU A 44 -8.60 0.33 7.27
CA LEU A 44 -7.65 -0.74 7.55
C LEU A 44 -7.44 -1.64 6.34
N GLY A 45 -8.50 -1.98 5.61
CA GLY A 45 -8.41 -2.75 4.37
C GLY A 45 -7.59 -2.04 3.29
N MET A 46 -7.78 -0.72 3.13
CA MET A 46 -6.99 0.10 2.19
C MET A 46 -5.51 0.15 2.60
N LEU A 47 -5.22 0.36 3.89
CA LEU A 47 -3.85 0.36 4.41
C LEU A 47 -3.17 -1.00 4.25
N ALA A 48 -3.92 -2.09 4.44
CA ALA A 48 -3.43 -3.47 4.30
C ALA A 48 -3.20 -3.90 2.85
N ASN A 49 -3.72 -3.16 1.87
CA ASN A 49 -3.57 -3.46 0.46
C ASN A 49 -2.23 -2.98 -0.13
N VAL A 50 -1.34 -2.39 0.68
CA VAL A 50 0.01 -2.04 0.22
C VAL A 50 0.89 -3.27 0.11
N GLU A 51 1.73 -3.32 -0.93
CA GLU A 51 2.73 -4.38 -1.09
C GLU A 51 3.85 -4.27 -0.04
N ALA A 52 4.25 -3.04 0.29
CA ALA A 52 5.31 -2.74 1.23
C ALA A 52 5.05 -1.41 1.96
N LEU A 53 5.56 -1.31 3.19
CA LEU A 53 5.53 -0.08 3.96
C LEU A 53 6.58 0.91 3.43
N PRO A 54 6.32 2.24 3.48
CA PRO A 54 7.31 3.22 3.08
C PRO A 54 8.52 3.18 4.00
N SER A 55 9.69 3.46 3.42
CA SER A 55 10.94 3.48 4.17
C SER A 55 10.99 4.66 5.14
N GLN A 56 11.75 4.56 6.23
CA GLN A 56 11.92 5.67 7.18
C GLN A 56 12.43 6.94 6.48
N GLN A 57 13.30 6.81 5.47
CA GLN A 57 13.81 7.96 4.71
C GLN A 57 12.70 8.69 3.96
N ASP A 58 11.73 7.96 3.41
CA ASP A 58 10.60 8.55 2.68
C ASP A 58 9.61 9.22 3.64
N VAL A 59 9.43 8.65 4.84
CA VAL A 59 8.67 9.26 5.93
C VAL A 59 9.33 10.58 6.36
N ASP A 60 10.63 10.57 6.60
CA ASP A 60 11.36 11.76 7.05
C ASP A 60 11.31 12.89 6.01
N LYS A 61 11.49 12.57 4.71
CA LYS A 61 11.31 13.54 3.62
C LYS A 61 9.90 14.12 3.58
N PHE A 62 8.89 13.28 3.80
CA PHE A 62 7.51 13.73 3.82
C PHE A 62 7.24 14.69 4.99
N LEU A 63 7.84 14.44 6.16
CA LEU A 63 7.74 15.31 7.32
C LEU A 63 8.46 16.65 7.13
N ILE A 64 9.60 16.67 6.46
CA ILE A 64 10.29 17.93 6.10
C ILE A 64 9.39 18.82 5.23
N ASN A 65 8.68 18.21 4.27
CA ASN A 65 7.73 18.94 3.42
C ASN A 65 6.43 19.31 4.15
N ASN A 66 6.09 18.62 5.24
CA ASN A 66 4.86 18.80 6.01
C ASN A 66 5.18 18.96 7.51
N PRO A 67 5.83 20.07 7.92
CA PRO A 67 6.30 20.24 9.30
C PRO A 67 5.16 20.25 10.33
N GLY A 68 3.93 20.55 9.92
CA GLY A 68 2.74 20.50 10.79
C GLY A 68 2.35 19.09 11.27
N LEU A 69 2.99 18.05 10.76
CA LEU A 69 2.72 16.66 11.15
C LEU A 69 3.72 16.11 12.18
N ILE A 70 4.78 16.86 12.47
CA ILE A 70 5.84 16.48 13.41
C ILE A 70 5.34 16.64 14.85
N GLY A 71 5.48 15.59 15.67
CA GLY A 71 5.09 15.63 17.09
C GLY A 71 3.58 15.59 17.34
N LEU A 72 2.77 15.23 16.33
CA LEU A 72 1.33 15.03 16.52
C LEU A 72 1.02 13.87 17.46
N LYS A 73 -0.11 13.96 18.15
CA LYS A 73 -0.63 12.83 18.93
C LYS A 73 -1.08 11.71 18.00
N THR A 74 -1.04 10.47 18.47
CA THR A 74 -1.50 9.28 17.71
C THR A 74 -2.92 9.46 17.15
N SER A 75 -3.84 10.05 17.92
CA SER A 75 -5.20 10.34 17.46
C SER A 75 -5.25 11.35 16.30
N GLU A 76 -4.38 12.36 16.31
CA GLU A 76 -4.31 13.34 15.21
C GLU A 76 -3.68 12.71 13.97
N LYS A 77 -2.62 11.91 14.13
CA LYS A 77 -2.03 11.12 13.03
C LYS A 77 -3.09 10.27 12.33
N HIS A 78 -3.93 9.57 13.10
CA HIS A 78 -5.00 8.74 12.54
C HIS A 78 -6.08 9.57 11.81
N LYS A 79 -6.40 10.78 12.28
CA LYS A 79 -7.34 11.69 11.58
C LYS A 79 -6.77 12.17 10.24
N PHE A 80 -5.50 12.58 10.22
CA PHE A 80 -4.83 12.99 8.98
C PHE A 80 -4.70 11.82 8.01
N ALA A 81 -4.28 10.65 8.48
CA ALA A 81 -4.22 9.43 7.66
C ALA A 81 -5.58 9.12 7.03
N LYS A 82 -6.68 9.24 7.79
CA LYS A 82 -8.05 9.07 7.25
C LYS A 82 -8.40 10.10 6.17
N GLN A 83 -7.89 11.33 6.25
CA GLN A 83 -8.08 12.32 5.19
C GLN A 83 -7.34 11.93 3.91
N TYR A 84 -6.09 11.45 4.02
CA TYR A 84 -5.34 10.95 2.87
C TYR A 84 -6.01 9.73 2.24
N LEU A 85 -6.52 8.80 3.05
CA LEU A 85 -7.27 7.63 2.58
C LEU A 85 -8.55 8.00 1.83
N LYS A 86 -9.25 9.07 2.23
CA LYS A 86 -10.40 9.60 1.47
C LYS A 86 -10.02 10.08 0.07
N ASN A 87 -8.78 10.54 -0.11
CA ASN A 87 -8.23 10.95 -1.40
C ASN A 87 -7.59 9.77 -2.15
N ASN A 88 -7.77 8.53 -1.65
CA ASN A 88 -7.15 7.32 -2.16
C ASN A 88 -5.61 7.34 -2.12
N ASP A 89 -5.04 8.20 -1.26
CA ASP A 89 -3.59 8.34 -1.07
C ASP A 89 -3.15 7.52 0.14
N VAL A 90 -2.98 6.22 -0.09
CA VAL A 90 -2.57 5.25 0.93
C VAL A 90 -1.11 5.45 1.34
N GLU A 91 -0.26 5.91 0.42
CA GLU A 91 1.16 6.11 0.66
C GLU A 91 1.41 7.26 1.64
N SER A 92 0.76 8.42 1.42
CA SER A 92 0.83 9.53 2.36
C SER A 92 0.20 9.17 3.69
N ALA A 93 -0.90 8.42 3.71
CA ALA A 93 -1.50 7.94 4.96
C ALA A 93 -0.49 7.14 5.79
N TRP A 94 0.26 6.22 5.17
CA TRP A 94 1.32 5.47 5.85
C TRP A 94 2.46 6.37 6.35
N LYS A 95 2.88 7.36 5.57
CA LYS A 95 3.91 8.32 5.99
C LYS A 95 3.48 9.12 7.22
N VAL A 96 2.19 9.45 7.34
CA VAL A 96 1.64 10.10 8.54
C VAL A 96 1.57 9.14 9.72
N LEU A 97 1.17 7.89 9.51
CA LEU A 97 1.05 6.91 10.59
C LEU A 97 2.41 6.50 11.16
N LEU A 98 3.44 6.46 10.32
CA LEU A 98 4.81 6.12 10.68
C LEU A 98 5.65 7.32 11.13
N SER A 99 5.09 8.53 11.08
CA SER A 99 5.78 9.70 11.59
C SER A 99 6.02 9.56 13.09
N LYS A 100 7.19 10.00 13.56
CA LYS A 100 7.50 10.03 15.00
C LYS A 100 7.09 11.38 15.57
#